data_AF-A0A250FBR1-F1
#
_entry.id   AF-A0A250FBR1-F1
#
_cell.length_a   1.000
_cell.length_b   1.000
_cell.length_c   1.000
_cell.angle_alpha   90.00
_cell.angle_beta   90.00
_cell.angle_gamma   90.00
#
_symmetry.space_group_name_H-M   'P 1'
#
loop_
_entity.id
_entity.type
_entity.pdbx_description
1 polymer ?
#
loop_
_entity_poly.entity_id
_entity_poly.type
_entity_poly.pdbx_seq_one_letter_code
_entity_poly.pdbx_strand_id
1 'polypeptide(L)'
;MDFLTAKPLSDTIYDTLFKAEKELIIIAPYIQISGYLRENVFKQHLNNPKLHIIIAFDKYKDNNNTFGFRGSGLEYFLNFPNLTLVYIPQLNAKYYANERQLVSTSMSLLSYPLINSIDFGVFAEKSFNIVGKNNFYETSKNTVMSVIDSGYTVFAKRPLYSKKLLGLSKAYAGSAVYLNLLDDVIANRSIEPIRYSSLISEIGR
;
A
#
# COMPACT_ATOMS: atom_id res chain seq x y z
N MET A 1 8.83 -12.34 16.27
CA MET A 1 9.71 -11.85 15.17
C MET A 1 10.30 -13.09 14.60
N ASP A 2 10.05 -13.36 13.33
CA ASP A 2 10.28 -14.67 12.77
C ASP A 2 10.91 -14.52 11.39
N PHE A 3 11.95 -15.31 11.12
CA PHE A 3 12.57 -15.39 9.81
C PHE A 3 11.86 -16.49 9.01
N LEU A 4 11.21 -16.11 7.92
CA LEU A 4 10.31 -16.96 7.17
C LEU A 4 10.82 -17.19 5.74
N THR A 5 10.46 -18.33 5.17
CA THR A 5 10.68 -18.67 3.76
C THR A 5 9.48 -19.46 3.22
N ALA A 6 9.43 -19.67 1.91
CA ALA A 6 8.46 -20.52 1.22
C ALA A 6 7.00 -20.29 1.68
N LYS A 7 6.27 -21.37 1.95
CA LYS A 7 4.84 -21.32 2.31
C LYS A 7 4.57 -20.47 3.57
N PRO A 8 5.29 -20.62 4.70
CA PRO A 8 5.10 -19.73 5.86
C PRO A 8 5.21 -18.24 5.53
N LEU A 9 6.17 -17.85 4.69
CA LEU A 9 6.32 -16.46 4.24
C LEU A 9 5.13 -16.03 3.35
N SER A 10 4.72 -16.89 2.41
CA SER A 10 3.54 -16.67 1.55
C SER A 10 2.27 -16.43 2.37
N ASP A 11 2.01 -17.31 3.32
CA ASP A 11 0.81 -17.29 4.17
C ASP A 11 0.83 -16.03 5.04
N THR A 12 2.00 -15.65 5.56
CA THR A 12 2.15 -14.45 6.39
C THR A 12 1.94 -13.16 5.59
N ILE A 13 2.42 -13.10 4.34
CA ILE A 13 2.15 -11.97 3.44
C ILE A 13 0.65 -11.93 3.13
N TYR A 14 0.04 -13.06 2.78
CA TYR A 14 -1.40 -13.15 2.54
C TYR A 14 -2.19 -12.60 3.74
N ASP A 15 -1.89 -13.09 4.93
CA ASP A 15 -2.53 -12.67 6.17
C ASP A 15 -2.35 -11.18 6.45
N THR A 16 -1.16 -10.65 6.19
CA THR A 16 -0.85 -9.21 6.37
C THR A 16 -1.72 -8.36 5.46
N LEU A 17 -1.86 -8.74 4.20
CA LEU A 17 -2.71 -8.02 3.25
C LEU A 17 -4.21 -8.22 3.56
N PHE A 18 -4.60 -9.43 3.93
CA PHE A 18 -6.00 -9.82 4.16
C PHE A 18 -6.58 -9.20 5.44
N LYS A 19 -5.81 -9.16 6.53
CA LYS A 19 -6.27 -8.71 7.86
C LYS A 19 -6.22 -7.19 8.06
N ALA A 20 -5.89 -6.41 7.03
CA ALA A 20 -5.78 -4.96 7.16
C ALA A 20 -7.15 -4.30 7.38
N GLU A 21 -7.30 -3.53 8.45
CA GLU A 21 -8.57 -2.88 8.80
C GLU A 21 -8.52 -1.35 8.68
N LYS A 22 -7.38 -0.75 9.03
CA LYS A 22 -7.21 0.71 9.11
C LYS A 22 -6.15 1.23 8.16
N GLU A 23 -5.05 0.50 8.02
CA GLU A 23 -3.93 0.89 7.19
C GLU A 23 -3.36 -0.34 6.49
N LEU A 24 -3.01 -0.18 5.22
CA LEU A 24 -2.27 -1.18 4.46
C LEU A 24 -1.15 -0.47 3.69
N ILE A 25 0.10 -0.78 4.02
CA ILE A 25 1.29 -0.28 3.35
C ILE A 25 1.82 -1.38 2.44
N ILE A 26 1.99 -1.06 1.16
CA ILE A 26 2.58 -1.92 0.14
C ILE A 26 3.73 -1.16 -0.50
N ILE A 27 4.95 -1.62 -0.26
CA ILE A 27 6.15 -1.13 -0.93
C ILE A 27 6.59 -2.24 -1.86
N ALA A 28 6.63 -1.97 -3.16
CA ALA A 28 7.15 -2.90 -4.15
C ALA A 28 7.64 -2.14 -5.38
N PRO A 29 8.78 -2.51 -6.00
CA PRO A 29 9.27 -1.85 -7.21
C PRO A 29 8.22 -1.83 -8.32
N TYR A 30 7.46 -2.92 -8.46
CA TYR A 30 6.41 -3.09 -9.46
C TYR A 30 5.08 -3.37 -8.78
N ILE A 31 4.07 -2.54 -9.07
CA ILE A 31 2.70 -2.78 -8.61
C ILE A 31 2.00 -3.62 -9.67
N GLN A 32 2.16 -4.94 -9.60
CA GLN A 32 1.36 -5.88 -10.35
C GLN A 32 0.96 -7.00 -9.39
N ILE A 33 -0.35 -7.25 -9.29
CA ILE A 33 -0.91 -8.26 -8.38
C ILE A 33 -1.43 -9.44 -9.19
N SER A 34 -1.24 -10.65 -8.67
CA SER A 34 -1.83 -11.83 -9.29
C SER A 34 -3.36 -11.80 -9.22
N GLY A 35 -4.02 -12.48 -10.17
CA GLY A 35 -5.48 -12.64 -10.13
C GLY A 35 -5.97 -13.30 -8.83
N TYR A 36 -5.15 -14.18 -8.25
CA TYR A 36 -5.44 -14.79 -6.96
C TYR A 36 -5.55 -13.75 -5.84
N LEU A 37 -4.54 -12.88 -5.66
CA LEU A 37 -4.58 -11.85 -4.63
C LEU A 37 -5.73 -10.86 -4.88
N ARG A 38 -6.00 -10.53 -6.14
CA ARG A 38 -7.13 -9.68 -6.52
C ARG A 38 -8.46 -10.24 -5.99
N GLU A 39 -8.76 -11.49 -6.31
CA GLU A 39 -10.04 -12.11 -5.98
C GLU A 39 -10.17 -12.51 -4.51
N ASN A 40 -9.09 -12.97 -3.88
CA ASN A 40 -9.13 -13.56 -2.54
C ASN A 40 -8.70 -12.61 -1.40
N VAL A 41 -7.94 -11.56 -1.72
CA VAL A 41 -7.40 -10.64 -0.69
C VAL A 41 -7.97 -9.24 -0.86
N PHE A 42 -7.84 -8.67 -2.05
CA PHE A 42 -8.13 -7.25 -2.23
C PHE A 42 -9.62 -6.95 -2.50
N LYS A 43 -10.37 -7.91 -3.03
CA LYS A 43 -11.80 -7.75 -3.33
C LYS A 43 -12.63 -7.38 -2.10
N GLN A 44 -12.33 -7.96 -0.94
CA GLN A 44 -13.02 -7.63 0.32
C GLN A 44 -12.78 -6.17 0.78
N HIS A 45 -11.65 -5.58 0.38
CA HIS A 45 -11.26 -4.23 0.78
C HIS A 45 -11.89 -3.14 -0.09
N LEU A 46 -12.46 -3.48 -1.25
CA LEU A 46 -12.99 -2.50 -2.22
C LEU A 46 -14.09 -1.61 -1.63
N ASN A 47 -14.84 -2.14 -0.67
CA ASN A 47 -15.95 -1.43 -0.02
C ASN A 47 -15.58 -0.95 1.39
N ASN A 48 -14.30 -0.92 1.76
CA ASN A 48 -13.85 -0.46 3.07
C ASN A 48 -13.29 0.97 3.01
N PRO A 49 -14.11 2.02 3.23
CA PRO A 49 -13.65 3.40 3.23
C PRO A 49 -12.79 3.78 4.43
N LYS A 50 -12.69 2.93 5.46
CA LYS A 50 -11.84 3.16 6.63
C LYS A 50 -10.40 2.73 6.40
N LEU A 51 -10.19 1.72 5.57
CA LEU A 51 -8.86 1.22 5.25
C LEU A 51 -8.14 2.18 4.32
N HIS A 52 -7.07 2.81 4.80
CA HIS A 52 -6.17 3.60 3.97
C HIS A 52 -5.10 2.69 3.36
N ILE A 53 -5.12 2.55 2.04
CA ILE A 53 -4.09 1.82 1.30
C ILE A 53 -3.04 2.82 0.82
N ILE A 54 -1.77 2.57 1.15
CA ILE A 54 -0.60 3.35 0.74
C ILE A 54 0.28 2.43 -0.08
N ILE A 55 0.52 2.78 -1.34
CA ILE A 55 1.36 1.99 -2.24
C ILE A 55 2.53 2.83 -2.72
N ALA A 56 3.75 2.37 -2.45
CA ALA A 56 4.98 2.99 -2.90
C ALA A 56 5.68 2.13 -3.96
N PHE A 57 6.11 2.74 -5.06
CA PHE A 57 6.60 2.02 -6.25
C PHE A 57 7.65 2.80 -7.04
N ASP A 58 8.49 2.09 -7.79
CA ASP A 58 9.48 2.68 -8.72
C ASP A 58 9.00 2.62 -10.17
N LYS A 59 8.48 1.49 -10.60
CA LYS A 59 8.22 1.24 -12.02
C LYS A 59 6.88 0.58 -12.22
N TYR A 60 6.34 0.87 -13.39
CA TYR A 60 5.31 0.06 -14.00
C TYR A 60 5.98 -0.73 -15.10
N LYS A 61 5.94 -2.07 -15.04
CA LYS A 61 6.48 -2.93 -16.09
C LYS A 61 5.31 -3.63 -16.76
N ASP A 62 5.16 -3.42 -18.06
CA ASP A 62 4.48 -4.37 -18.93
C ASP A 62 5.46 -4.77 -20.04
N ASN A 63 5.50 -6.06 -20.33
CA ASN A 63 6.51 -6.73 -21.13
C ASN A 63 6.25 -6.54 -22.63
N ASN A 64 6.17 -5.31 -23.16
CA ASN A 64 6.42 -4.92 -24.58
C ASN A 64 5.82 -3.55 -24.95
N ASN A 65 6.41 -2.47 -24.45
CA ASN A 65 6.47 -1.20 -25.18
C ASN A 65 5.14 -0.53 -25.59
N THR A 66 4.10 -0.61 -24.77
CA THR A 66 2.95 0.30 -24.93
C THR A 66 2.44 0.74 -23.58
N PHE A 67 2.40 2.05 -23.38
CA PHE A 67 1.81 2.69 -22.23
C PHE A 67 0.36 2.23 -22.04
N GLY A 68 0.15 1.43 -21.00
CA GLY A 68 -1.17 0.94 -20.61
C GLY A 68 -1.26 0.89 -19.11
N PHE A 69 -1.73 1.98 -18.49
CA PHE A 69 -2.32 1.96 -17.15
C PHE A 69 -3.31 0.78 -17.02
N ARG A 70 -3.98 0.45 -18.13
CA ARG A 70 -4.82 -0.73 -18.35
C ARG A 70 -4.00 -2.03 -18.32
N GLY A 71 -4.27 -2.88 -17.33
CA GLY A 71 -3.64 -4.20 -17.19
C GLY A 71 -2.49 -4.29 -16.19
N SER A 72 -1.90 -3.15 -15.81
CA SER A 72 -0.78 -3.06 -14.86
C SER A 72 -1.10 -3.57 -13.45
N GLY A 73 -2.37 -3.72 -13.08
CA GLY A 73 -2.79 -3.97 -11.70
C GLY A 73 -2.95 -2.69 -10.88
N LEU A 74 -2.32 -1.58 -11.27
CA LEU A 74 -2.53 -0.27 -10.65
C LEU A 74 -3.96 0.25 -10.81
N GLU A 75 -4.55 0.06 -12.00
CA GLU A 75 -5.94 0.43 -12.29
C GLU A 75 -6.92 -0.21 -11.32
N TYR A 76 -6.66 -1.46 -10.94
CA TYR A 76 -7.48 -2.14 -9.95
C TYR A 76 -7.47 -1.39 -8.62
N PHE A 77 -6.31 -0.88 -8.18
CA PHE A 77 -6.21 -0.12 -6.94
C PHE A 77 -6.97 1.20 -6.97
N LEU A 78 -7.11 1.88 -8.13
CA LEU A 78 -7.84 3.16 -8.18
C LEU A 78 -9.32 3.05 -7.78
N ASN A 79 -9.87 1.83 -7.75
CA ASN A 79 -11.22 1.57 -7.26
C ASN A 79 -11.35 1.72 -5.75
N PHE A 80 -10.26 1.60 -4.97
CA PHE A 80 -10.33 1.76 -3.52
C PHE A 80 -10.78 3.17 -3.12
N PRO A 81 -11.63 3.30 -2.08
CA PRO A 81 -12.17 4.58 -1.65
C PRO A 81 -11.15 5.47 -0.92
N ASN A 82 -10.07 4.88 -0.40
CA ASN A 82 -9.02 5.56 0.34
C ASN A 82 -7.64 5.03 -0.07
N LEU A 83 -7.02 5.70 -1.05
CA LEU A 83 -5.78 5.26 -1.69
C LEU A 83 -4.78 6.39 -1.75
N THR A 84 -3.51 6.06 -1.53
CA THR A 84 -2.37 6.93 -1.87
C THR A 84 -1.35 6.15 -2.68
N LEU A 85 -0.91 6.71 -3.78
CA LEU A 85 0.18 6.17 -4.59
C LEU A 85 1.38 7.12 -4.50
N VAL A 86 2.54 6.55 -4.19
CA VAL A 86 3.80 7.28 -4.02
C VAL A 86 4.85 6.70 -4.96
N TYR A 87 5.30 7.52 -5.89
CA TYR A 87 6.38 7.20 -6.79
C TYR A 87 7.73 7.46 -6.10
N ILE A 88 8.61 6.47 -6.10
CA ILE A 88 9.94 6.53 -5.49
C ILE A 88 10.96 5.99 -6.49
N PRO A 89 11.69 6.86 -7.21
CA PRO A 89 12.75 6.44 -8.11
C PRO A 89 13.75 5.51 -7.43
N GLN A 90 14.17 4.46 -8.12
CA GLN A 90 15.17 3.48 -7.66
C GLN A 90 14.72 2.62 -6.47
N LEU A 91 13.43 2.62 -6.13
CA LEU A 91 12.89 1.71 -5.11
C LEU A 91 12.99 0.25 -5.58
N ASN A 92 13.67 -0.59 -4.79
CA ASN A 92 13.74 -2.04 -5.01
C ASN A 92 13.32 -2.86 -3.77
N ALA A 93 12.89 -2.17 -2.71
CA ALA A 93 12.43 -2.80 -1.47
C ALA A 93 11.07 -3.50 -1.67
N LYS A 94 10.82 -4.54 -0.87
CA LYS A 94 9.50 -5.16 -0.76
C LYS A 94 9.13 -5.25 0.71
N TYR A 95 8.04 -4.58 1.06
CA TYR A 95 7.59 -4.46 2.43
C TYR A 95 6.06 -4.37 2.43
N TYR A 96 5.43 -5.19 3.25
CA TYR A 96 3.98 -5.25 3.39
C TYR A 96 3.64 -5.09 4.87
N ALA A 97 2.76 -4.16 5.21
CA ALA A 97 2.38 -3.97 6.60
C ALA A 97 0.91 -3.55 6.72
N ASN A 98 0.32 -3.89 7.85
CA ASN A 98 -0.95 -3.34 8.29
C ASN A 98 -0.81 -2.76 9.71
N GLU A 99 -1.92 -2.38 10.35
CA GLU A 99 -1.88 -1.76 11.67
C GLU A 99 -1.40 -2.69 12.81
N ARG A 100 -1.27 -4.00 12.55
CA ARG A 100 -0.93 -5.03 13.54
C ARG A 100 0.38 -5.76 13.26
N GLN A 101 0.79 -5.87 12.01
CA GLN A 101 1.97 -6.67 11.65
C GLN A 101 2.63 -6.19 10.35
N LEU A 102 3.84 -6.66 10.12
CA LEU A 102 4.61 -6.37 8.91
C LEU A 102 5.43 -7.57 8.45
N VAL A 103 5.78 -7.55 7.17
CA VAL A 103 6.74 -8.44 6.52
C VAL A 103 7.69 -7.62 5.65
N SER A 104 8.99 -7.70 5.93
CA SER A 104 10.06 -7.20 5.06
C SER A 104 10.68 -8.38 4.33
N THR A 105 10.71 -8.38 2.98
CA THR A 105 10.99 -9.60 2.22
C THR A 105 11.64 -9.36 0.85
N SER A 106 12.17 -10.42 0.24
CA SER A 106 12.49 -10.47 -1.20
C SER A 106 11.29 -10.81 -2.09
N MET A 107 10.20 -11.32 -1.50
CA MET A 107 9.05 -11.88 -2.22
C MET A 107 8.19 -10.81 -2.87
N SER A 108 7.97 -10.95 -4.18
CA SER A 108 7.08 -10.08 -4.96
C SER A 108 5.63 -10.59 -4.95
N LEU A 109 4.66 -9.67 -4.92
CA LEU A 109 3.23 -9.99 -5.08
C LEU A 109 2.88 -10.57 -6.47
N LEU A 110 3.80 -10.44 -7.43
CA LEU A 110 3.72 -11.04 -8.76
C LEU A 110 3.73 -12.57 -8.74
N SER A 111 4.57 -13.14 -7.89
CA SER A 111 4.87 -14.57 -7.88
C SER A 111 3.84 -15.38 -7.06
N TYR A 112 2.67 -14.80 -6.77
CA TYR A 112 1.70 -15.36 -5.83
C TYR A 112 0.57 -16.15 -6.54
N PRO A 113 0.23 -17.39 -6.11
CA PRO A 113 0.87 -18.14 -5.05
C PRO A 113 2.22 -18.73 -5.49
N LEU A 114 3.13 -18.88 -4.51
CA LEU A 114 4.47 -19.39 -4.69
C LEU A 114 4.45 -20.83 -5.19
N ILE A 115 4.96 -21.05 -6.40
CA ILE A 115 5.19 -22.42 -6.88
C ILE A 115 6.70 -22.70 -6.99
N ASN A 116 7.56 -21.71 -7.28
CA ASN A 116 8.95 -21.98 -7.70
C ASN A 116 10.07 -20.99 -7.24
N SER A 117 9.86 -20.05 -6.30
CA SER A 117 10.92 -19.11 -5.86
C SER A 117 11.43 -19.38 -4.43
N ILE A 118 12.74 -19.22 -4.22
CA ILE A 118 13.37 -19.20 -2.89
C ILE A 118 13.41 -17.75 -2.43
N ASP A 119 12.45 -17.38 -1.58
CA ASP A 119 12.34 -16.06 -0.98
C ASP A 119 12.49 -16.13 0.53
N PHE A 120 13.02 -15.05 1.12
CA PHE A 120 13.16 -14.90 2.56
C PHE A 120 12.49 -13.61 3.02
N GLY A 121 12.10 -13.58 4.30
CA GLY A 121 11.53 -12.39 4.89
C GLY A 121 11.55 -12.43 6.40
N VAL A 122 11.43 -11.27 7.01
CA VAL A 122 11.30 -11.08 8.45
C VAL A 122 9.88 -10.62 8.74
N PHE A 123 9.19 -11.38 9.57
CA PHE A 123 7.88 -11.05 10.11
C PHE A 123 8.01 -10.43 11.50
N ALA A 124 7.19 -9.41 11.76
CA ALA A 124 7.06 -8.84 13.09
C ALA A 124 5.62 -8.38 13.36
N GLU A 125 5.15 -8.66 14.57
CA GLU A 125 3.90 -8.13 15.09
C GLU A 125 4.14 -6.87 15.91
N LYS A 126 3.13 -6.01 15.94
CA LYS A 126 3.09 -4.86 16.83
C LYS A 126 2.94 -5.34 18.27
N SER A 127 3.96 -5.08 19.08
CA SER A 127 3.90 -5.36 20.52
C SER A 127 2.98 -4.36 21.23
N PHE A 128 2.08 -4.87 22.09
CA PHE A 128 1.30 -4.04 23.01
C PHE A 128 2.08 -3.68 24.29
N ASN A 129 3.24 -4.29 24.51
CA ASN A 129 4.07 -4.00 25.69
C ASN A 129 4.83 -2.68 25.48
N ILE A 130 4.49 -1.70 26.30
CA ILE A 130 5.00 -0.31 26.29
C ILE A 130 6.49 -0.22 26.71
N VAL A 131 7.06 -1.31 27.24
CA VAL A 131 8.47 -1.38 27.66
C VAL A 131 9.35 -1.61 26.42
N GLY A 132 9.65 -0.53 25.72
CA GLY A 132 10.58 -0.51 24.58
C GLY A 132 9.97 0.14 23.34
N LYS A 133 9.96 1.49 23.29
CA LYS A 133 9.51 2.29 22.13
C LYS A 133 10.26 2.01 20.82
N ASN A 134 11.37 1.24 20.86
CA ASN A 134 12.26 0.99 19.72
C ASN A 134 12.32 -0.50 19.35
N ASN A 135 11.18 -1.19 19.31
CA ASN A 135 11.14 -2.54 18.75
C ASN A 135 11.22 -2.49 17.21
N PHE A 136 11.57 -3.62 16.59
CA PHE A 136 11.73 -3.73 15.13
C PHE A 136 10.47 -3.32 14.35
N TYR A 137 9.27 -3.57 14.89
CA TYR A 137 8.04 -3.15 14.24
C TYR A 137 7.98 -1.62 14.10
N GLU A 138 8.16 -0.90 15.21
CA GLU A 138 8.09 0.57 15.23
C GLU A 138 9.23 1.20 14.41
N THR A 139 10.47 0.72 14.56
CA THR A 139 11.62 1.29 13.83
C THR A 139 11.53 1.05 12.33
N SER A 140 11.16 -0.16 11.89
CA SER A 140 11.00 -0.44 10.45
C SER A 140 9.84 0.33 9.85
N LYS A 141 8.68 0.40 10.52
CA LYS A 141 7.53 1.16 10.05
C LYS A 141 7.86 2.65 9.94
N ASN A 142 8.47 3.25 10.96
CA ASN A 142 8.86 4.68 10.93
C ASN A 142 9.89 4.98 9.82
N THR A 143 10.82 4.05 9.59
CA THR A 143 11.79 4.17 8.48
C THR A 143 11.08 4.11 7.14
N VAL A 144 10.17 3.14 6.95
CA VAL A 144 9.37 3.00 5.72
C VAL A 144 8.50 4.22 5.48
N MET A 145 7.86 4.78 6.51
CA MET A 145 7.07 6.00 6.39
C MET A 145 7.94 7.21 6.01
N SER A 146 9.16 7.31 6.53
CA SER A 146 10.12 8.34 6.10
C SER A 146 10.51 8.19 4.63
N VAL A 147 10.71 6.95 4.16
CA VAL A 147 10.96 6.65 2.75
C VAL A 147 9.77 7.05 1.88
N ILE A 148 8.55 6.72 2.30
CA ILE A 148 7.30 7.14 1.63
C ILE A 148 7.22 8.68 1.58
N ASP A 149 7.53 9.38 2.66
CA ASP A 149 7.47 10.84 2.70
C ASP A 149 8.53 11.54 1.83
N SER A 150 9.67 10.87 1.59
CA SER A 150 10.71 11.32 0.65
C SER A 150 10.34 11.12 -0.83
N GLY A 151 9.30 10.34 -1.10
CA GLY A 151 8.80 10.08 -2.45
C GLY A 151 7.92 11.19 -3.02
N TYR A 152 7.47 10.98 -4.24
CA TYR A 152 6.52 11.84 -4.94
C TYR A 152 5.13 11.24 -4.75
N THR A 153 4.26 11.89 -3.98
CA THR A 153 2.85 11.49 -3.98
C THR A 153 2.25 11.88 -5.32
N VAL A 154 1.73 10.90 -6.04
CA VAL A 154 1.25 11.09 -7.42
C VAL A 154 -0.22 10.78 -7.58
N PHE A 155 -0.83 10.19 -6.55
CA PHE A 155 -2.27 10.00 -6.51
C PHE A 155 -2.76 10.00 -5.06
N ALA A 156 -3.85 10.70 -4.80
CA ALA A 156 -4.52 10.68 -3.51
C ALA A 156 -6.04 10.69 -3.69
N LYS A 157 -6.70 9.65 -3.19
CA LYS A 157 -8.15 9.51 -3.13
C LYS A 157 -8.59 9.27 -1.70
N ARG A 158 -9.66 9.93 -1.26
CA ARG A 158 -10.08 9.91 0.13
C ARG A 158 -11.60 9.74 0.26
N PRO A 159 -12.06 9.09 1.32
CA PRO A 159 -13.47 8.89 1.60
C PRO A 159 -14.10 10.21 2.05
N LEU A 160 -15.29 10.49 1.52
CA LEU A 160 -16.16 11.58 1.96
C LEU A 160 -17.19 11.01 2.93
N TYR A 161 -17.48 11.78 3.97
CA TYR A 161 -18.43 11.38 4.99
C TYR A 161 -19.48 12.47 5.20
N SER A 162 -20.76 12.10 5.15
CA SER A 162 -21.87 12.99 5.49
C SER A 162 -22.23 12.87 6.98
N LYS A 163 -22.67 13.97 7.58
CA LYS A 163 -23.23 13.96 8.95
C LYS A 163 -24.62 13.33 8.89
N LYS A 164 -24.89 12.28 9.69
CA LYS A 164 -26.28 11.81 9.88
C LYS A 164 -27.06 12.80 10.76
N LEU A 165 -28.39 12.78 10.63
CA LEU A 165 -29.38 13.73 11.20
C LEU A 165 -29.37 13.89 12.74
N LEU A 166 -28.48 13.23 13.47
CA LEU A 166 -28.34 13.35 14.94
C LEU A 166 -26.88 13.48 15.39
N GLY A 167 -25.93 13.78 14.49
CA GLY A 167 -24.53 14.12 14.85
C GLY A 167 -23.65 12.98 15.39
N LEU A 168 -24.22 11.82 15.76
CA LEU A 168 -23.51 10.72 16.43
C LEU A 168 -22.75 9.78 15.50
N SER A 169 -23.05 9.76 14.18
CA SER A 169 -22.28 8.95 13.22
C SER A 169 -22.16 9.61 11.86
N LYS A 170 -21.01 9.36 11.23
CA LYS A 170 -20.68 9.74 9.86
C LYS A 170 -21.01 8.58 8.92
N ALA A 171 -21.76 8.83 7.85
CA ALA A 171 -22.03 7.84 6.81
C ALA A 171 -21.06 8.04 5.64
N TYR A 172 -20.54 6.96 5.07
CA TYR A 172 -19.75 7.05 3.84
C TYR A 172 -20.64 7.57 2.70
N ALA A 173 -20.20 8.63 2.04
CA ALA A 173 -20.97 9.36 1.03
C ALA A 173 -20.32 9.29 -0.37
N GLY A 174 -19.26 8.51 -0.53
CA GLY A 174 -18.45 8.44 -1.75
C GLY A 174 -16.99 8.79 -1.48
N SER A 175 -16.20 8.97 -2.53
CA SER A 175 -14.78 9.34 -2.42
C SER A 175 -14.42 10.38 -3.48
N ALA A 176 -13.44 11.22 -3.16
CA ALA A 176 -12.93 12.25 -4.06
C ALA A 176 -11.43 12.03 -4.31
N VAL A 177 -11.01 12.32 -5.54
CA VAL A 177 -9.60 12.36 -5.94
C VAL A 177 -9.10 13.79 -5.72
N TYR A 178 -8.10 13.93 -4.85
CA TYR A 178 -7.50 15.22 -4.47
C TYR A 178 -6.20 15.49 -5.25
N LEU A 179 -5.55 14.43 -5.72
CA LEU A 179 -4.36 14.51 -6.55
C LEU A 179 -4.36 13.37 -7.56
N ASN A 180 -4.04 13.68 -8.81
CA ASN A 180 -3.80 12.69 -9.86
C ASN A 180 -2.75 13.21 -10.86
N LEU A 181 -1.52 12.74 -10.69
CA LEU A 181 -0.36 12.99 -11.55
C LEU A 181 0.10 11.70 -12.25
N LEU A 182 -0.75 10.68 -12.30
CA LEU A 182 -0.37 9.38 -12.85
C LEU A 182 0.03 9.49 -14.32
N ASP A 183 -0.71 10.26 -15.11
CA ASP A 183 -0.38 10.48 -16.53
C ASP A 183 0.97 11.18 -16.71
N ASP A 184 1.33 12.10 -15.81
CA ASP A 184 2.63 12.79 -15.86
C ASP A 184 3.79 11.86 -15.48
N VAL A 185 3.62 11.04 -14.45
CA VAL A 185 4.59 9.98 -14.08
C VAL A 185 4.77 9.00 -15.23
N ILE A 186 3.66 8.55 -15.81
CA ILE A 186 3.63 7.60 -16.93
C ILE A 186 4.35 8.22 -18.12
N ALA A 187 4.02 9.44 -18.51
CA ALA A 187 4.67 10.14 -19.63
C ALA A 187 6.12 10.61 -19.32
N ASN A 188 6.68 10.26 -18.16
CA ASN A 188 8.00 10.69 -17.69
C ASN A 188 8.18 12.22 -17.74
N ARG A 189 7.13 12.96 -17.39
CA ARG A 189 7.15 14.41 -17.28
C ARG A 189 7.71 14.81 -15.91
N SER A 190 8.25 16.03 -15.84
CA SER A 190 8.64 16.61 -14.57
C SER A 190 7.41 16.84 -13.70
N ILE A 191 7.47 16.39 -12.45
CA ILE A 191 6.42 16.59 -11.44
C ILE A 191 7.03 17.26 -10.21
N GLU A 192 6.28 18.16 -9.58
CA GLU A 192 6.69 18.75 -8.31
C GLU A 192 6.60 17.70 -7.19
N PRO A 193 7.61 17.62 -6.30
CA PRO A 193 7.55 16.71 -5.16
C PRO A 193 6.44 17.12 -4.18
N ILE A 194 5.37 16.33 -4.13
CA ILE A 194 4.34 16.44 -3.08
C ILE A 194 4.56 15.35 -2.05
N ARG A 195 4.95 15.74 -0.84
CA ARG A 195 5.21 14.80 0.27
C ARG A 195 3.92 14.18 0.76
N TYR A 196 3.99 12.91 1.14
CA TYR A 196 2.85 12.19 1.70
C TYR A 196 2.23 12.92 2.89
N SER A 197 3.06 13.38 3.83
CA SER A 197 2.63 14.08 5.05
C SER A 197 1.82 15.36 4.77
N SER A 198 2.09 16.07 3.67
CA SER A 198 1.38 17.29 3.29
C SER A 198 -0.09 17.05 2.91
N LEU A 199 -0.41 15.87 2.39
CA LEU A 199 -1.76 15.47 1.99
C LEU A 199 -2.57 14.82 3.12
N ILE A 200 -1.94 14.56 4.27
CA ILE A 200 -2.60 14.03 5.47
C ILE A 200 -3.03 15.17 6.40
N SER A 201 -2.25 16.24 6.48
CA SER A 201 -2.55 17.41 7.32
C SER A 201 -3.76 18.22 6.84
N GLU A 202 -4.08 18.18 5.55
CA GLU A 202 -5.27 18.85 4.99
C GLU A 202 -6.58 18.12 5.27
N ILE A 203 -6.53 16.87 5.74
CA ILE A 203 -7.68 15.95 5.79
C ILE A 203 -7.95 15.56 7.25
N GLY A 204 -8.29 16.58 8.02
CA GLY A 204 -8.72 16.47 9.42
C GLY A 204 -9.62 17.62 9.87
N ARG A 205 -10.01 18.52 8.96
CA ARG A 205 -10.97 19.62 9.20
C ARG A 205 -12.32 19.28 8.58
#